data_AF-A0A6P5EY84-F1
#
_entry.id   AF-A0A6P5EY84-F1
#
_cell.length_a   1.000
_cell.length_b   1.000
_cell.length_c   1.000
_cell.angle_alpha   90.00
_cell.angle_beta   90.00
_cell.angle_gamma   90.00
#
_symmetry.space_group_name_H-M   'P 1'
#
loop_
_entity.id
_entity.type
_entity.pdbx_description
1 polymer ?
#
loop_
_entity_poly.entity_id
_entity_poly.type
_entity_poly.pdbx_seq_one_letter_code
_entity_poly.pdbx_strand_id
1 'polypeptide(L)'
;MEGGAGAYTSRMPEDVFRDFRARRAGMVKALTTDVEKFYELCDPEKENLCLYGLPDETWEVNLPAEEVPPELPEPALGINFARDGMEEKDWLALVAVHSDAWLLAVAFYFAARFGFDKEARRRLFNMINNLPTIYEVVTGTAKKQSKEKTPNSSSKSNKSNSKASRQAESYTKSSRMPLPKEEESGEEDGEQEDEEEHGTTLCGACGNNYASDEFWICCDVCERWFHGKCVRITPARAEHIKQYKCPDCSTNKRARV
;
A
#
# COMPACT_ATOMS: atom_id res chain seq x y z
N MET A 1 42.71 14.51 24.62
CA MET A 1 41.44 14.58 23.90
C MET A 1 41.76 14.54 22.41
N GLU A 2 41.62 13.36 21.79
CA GLU A 2 41.57 13.26 20.34
C GLU A 2 40.14 12.93 19.95
N GLY A 3 39.54 13.78 19.13
CA GLY A 3 38.18 13.58 18.65
C GLY A 3 38.17 12.50 17.59
N GLY A 4 37.74 11.29 17.94
CA GLY A 4 37.47 10.22 16.99
C GLY A 4 36.30 10.58 16.09
N ALA A 5 36.56 11.38 15.05
CA ALA A 5 35.60 11.67 13.99
C ALA A 5 35.36 10.39 13.18
N GLY A 6 34.44 9.55 13.67
CA GLY A 6 33.96 8.37 12.97
C GLY A 6 33.58 8.75 11.54
N ALA A 7 34.06 7.99 10.57
CA ALA A 7 34.00 8.36 9.17
C ALA A 7 32.57 8.74 8.77
N TYR A 8 32.40 9.93 8.17
CA TYR A 8 31.14 10.34 7.57
C TYR A 8 30.81 9.35 6.44
N THR A 9 30.05 8.31 6.76
CA THR A 9 29.33 7.51 5.79
C THR A 9 28.49 8.48 4.96
N SER A 10 28.64 8.42 3.65
CA SER A 10 27.81 9.24 2.77
C SER A 10 26.35 8.89 3.05
N ARG A 11 25.49 9.89 3.15
CA ARG A 11 24.08 9.71 3.50
C ARG A 11 23.26 9.77 2.23
N MET A 12 23.47 8.81 1.33
CA MET A 12 22.80 8.74 0.02
C MET A 12 21.54 7.84 0.10
N PRO A 13 20.63 7.92 -0.89
CA PRO A 13 19.50 6.99 -1.00
C PRO A 13 19.92 5.52 -0.98
N GLU A 14 21.10 5.18 -1.52
CA GLU A 14 21.69 3.85 -1.51
C GLU A 14 22.02 3.35 -0.09
N ASP A 15 22.41 4.24 0.83
CA ASP A 15 22.76 3.90 2.20
C ASP A 15 21.52 3.64 3.06
N VAL A 16 20.48 4.46 2.88
CA VAL A 16 19.16 4.24 3.50
C VAL A 16 18.49 2.99 2.92
N PHE A 17 18.63 2.73 1.61
CA PHE A 17 18.13 1.50 0.99
C PHE A 17 18.88 0.24 1.46
N ARG A 18 20.16 0.35 1.81
CA ARG A 18 20.92 -0.75 2.43
C ARG A 18 20.39 -1.08 3.83
N ASP A 19 20.16 -0.08 4.68
CA ASP A 19 19.53 -0.27 6.00
C ASP A 19 18.14 -0.90 5.86
N PHE A 20 17.27 -0.31 5.04
CA PHE A 20 15.94 -0.87 4.70
C PHE A 20 16.04 -2.34 4.27
N ARG A 21 16.97 -2.68 3.36
CA ARG A 21 17.15 -4.05 2.87
C ARG A 21 17.57 -5.03 3.95
N ALA A 22 18.46 -4.63 4.85
CA ALA A 22 18.93 -5.49 5.93
C ALA A 22 17.81 -5.78 6.93
N ARG A 23 17.12 -4.73 7.40
CA ARG A 23 15.95 -4.88 8.28
C ARG A 23 14.85 -5.76 7.65
N ARG A 24 14.56 -5.53 6.37
CA ARG A 24 13.62 -6.34 5.58
C ARG A 24 14.08 -7.80 5.45
N ALA A 25 15.39 -8.07 5.35
CA ALA A 25 15.91 -9.44 5.32
C ALA A 25 15.68 -10.16 6.65
N GLY A 26 15.92 -9.48 7.77
CA GLY A 26 15.62 -9.98 9.11
C GLY A 26 14.14 -10.31 9.30
N MET A 27 13.23 -9.38 8.96
CA MET A 27 11.78 -9.59 9.09
C MET A 27 11.25 -10.67 8.15
N VAL A 28 11.77 -10.80 6.92
CA VAL A 28 11.46 -11.94 6.05
C VAL A 28 11.95 -13.25 6.67
N LYS A 29 13.14 -13.27 7.28
CA LYS A 29 13.67 -14.46 7.97
C LYS A 29 12.76 -14.88 9.14
N ALA A 30 12.29 -13.93 9.95
CA ALA A 30 11.32 -14.17 11.02
C ALA A 30 10.01 -14.80 10.48
N LEU A 31 9.46 -14.24 9.40
CA LEU A 31 8.15 -14.61 8.85
C LEU A 31 8.19 -15.76 7.83
N THR A 32 9.35 -16.38 7.56
CA THR A 32 9.45 -17.53 6.62
C THR A 32 10.42 -18.65 7.02
N THR A 33 11.55 -18.32 7.66
CA THR A 33 12.68 -19.25 7.82
C THR A 33 12.87 -19.66 9.28
N ASP A 34 12.54 -18.76 10.20
CA ASP A 34 12.56 -18.98 11.64
C ASP A 34 11.12 -18.92 12.22
N VAL A 35 10.11 -19.25 11.41
CA VAL A 35 8.70 -18.90 11.67
C VAL A 35 8.15 -19.57 12.92
N GLU A 36 8.57 -20.80 13.22
CA GLU A 36 8.22 -21.52 14.44
C GLU A 36 8.78 -20.81 15.68
N LYS A 37 10.05 -20.38 15.63
CA LYS A 37 10.70 -19.59 16.71
C LYS A 37 10.01 -18.22 16.88
N PHE A 38 9.60 -17.59 15.78
CA PHE A 38 8.87 -16.33 15.83
C PHE A 38 7.48 -16.50 16.48
N TYR A 39 6.76 -17.58 16.14
CA TYR A 39 5.48 -17.95 16.76
C TYR A 39 5.63 -18.19 18.27
N GLU A 40 6.62 -18.98 18.69
CA GLU A 40 6.93 -19.27 20.10
C GLU A 40 7.25 -18.01 20.92
N LEU A 41 7.94 -17.02 20.34
CA LEU A 41 8.26 -15.78 21.04
C LEU A 41 7.03 -14.87 21.22
N CYS A 42 6.12 -14.84 20.24
CA CYS A 42 4.89 -14.03 20.20
C CYS A 42 3.77 -14.60 21.11
N ASP A 43 4.11 -14.83 22.36
CA ASP A 43 3.24 -15.37 23.41
C ASP A 43 2.12 -14.37 23.81
N PRO A 44 0.82 -14.71 23.67
CA PRO A 44 -0.30 -13.81 24.01
C PRO A 44 -0.45 -13.52 25.50
N GLU A 45 0.15 -14.33 26.39
CA GLU A 45 0.11 -14.09 27.85
C GLU A 45 1.17 -13.07 28.32
N LYS A 46 1.99 -12.54 27.39
CA LYS A 46 2.93 -11.45 27.65
C LYS A 46 2.30 -10.10 27.32
N GLU A 47 2.95 -9.05 27.81
CA GLU A 47 2.70 -7.66 27.41
C GLU A 47 2.77 -7.46 25.88
N ASN A 48 2.35 -6.30 25.40
CA ASN A 48 2.20 -6.02 23.97
C ASN A 48 3.56 -6.07 23.25
N LEU A 49 3.78 -7.12 22.44
CA LEU A 49 5.03 -7.32 21.72
C LEU A 49 5.03 -6.68 20.33
N CYS A 50 6.23 -6.41 19.84
CA CYS A 50 6.58 -5.82 18.56
C CYS A 50 7.57 -6.75 17.81
N LEU A 51 7.55 -6.74 16.46
CA LEU A 51 8.60 -7.35 15.62
C LEU A 51 9.50 -6.25 15.06
N TYR A 52 10.81 -6.36 15.31
CA TYR A 52 11.83 -5.44 14.79
C TYR A 52 12.74 -6.12 13.77
N GLY A 53 13.07 -5.41 12.70
CA GLY A 53 14.15 -5.75 11.76
C GLY A 53 15.39 -4.90 12.03
N LEU A 54 16.56 -5.54 12.09
CA LEU A 54 17.83 -4.89 12.46
C LEU A 54 18.79 -4.71 11.27
N PRO A 55 19.73 -3.74 11.30
CA PRO A 55 20.62 -3.42 10.17
C PRO A 55 21.67 -4.49 9.83
N ASP A 56 21.77 -5.56 10.62
CA ASP A 56 22.68 -6.68 10.47
C ASP A 56 22.01 -7.94 9.87
N GLU A 57 20.82 -7.77 9.29
CA GLU A 57 19.96 -8.83 8.75
C GLU A 57 19.34 -9.77 9.81
N THR A 58 19.40 -9.40 11.09
CA THR A 58 18.70 -10.11 12.18
C THR A 58 17.33 -9.50 12.52
N TRP A 59 16.61 -10.18 13.41
CA TRP A 59 15.28 -9.78 13.90
C TRP A 59 15.14 -10.09 15.38
N GLU A 60 14.29 -9.33 16.06
CA GLU A 60 13.92 -9.56 17.45
C GLU A 60 12.41 -9.35 17.68
N VAL A 61 11.89 -10.00 18.71
CA VAL A 61 10.54 -9.77 19.23
C VAL A 61 10.71 -9.23 20.65
N ASN A 62 10.24 -8.01 20.87
CA ASN A 62 10.52 -7.23 22.07
C ASN A 62 9.35 -6.29 22.41
N LEU A 63 9.42 -5.62 23.56
CA LEU A 63 8.50 -4.53 23.92
C LEU A 63 8.72 -3.27 23.05
N PRO A 64 7.75 -2.33 23.01
CA PRO A 64 7.98 -0.97 22.49
C PRO A 64 9.12 -0.25 23.21
N ALA A 65 9.59 0.86 22.64
CA ALA A 65 10.72 1.62 23.18
C ALA A 65 10.34 2.36 24.48
N GLU A 66 11.16 2.23 25.53
CA GLU A 66 10.99 2.97 26.79
C GLU A 66 11.31 4.47 26.67
N GLU A 67 12.04 4.89 25.63
CA GLU A 67 12.45 6.28 25.42
C GLU A 67 11.34 7.12 24.78
N VAL A 68 11.06 8.29 25.36
CA VAL A 68 9.98 9.20 24.92
C VAL A 68 10.55 10.58 24.54
N PRO A 69 10.46 11.02 23.26
CA PRO A 69 10.06 10.24 22.09
C PRO A 69 11.15 9.24 21.64
N PRO A 70 10.80 8.12 21.01
CA PRO A 70 11.76 7.13 20.54
C PRO A 70 12.61 7.65 19.36
N GLU A 71 13.84 7.14 19.20
CA GLU A 71 14.72 7.59 18.10
C GLU A 71 14.18 7.19 16.71
N LEU A 72 13.45 6.08 16.57
CA LEU A 72 12.89 5.61 15.31
C LEU A 72 11.35 5.50 15.40
N PRO A 73 10.62 5.56 14.26
CA PRO A 73 9.22 5.14 14.22
C PRO A 73 9.04 3.74 14.80
N GLU A 74 7.99 3.51 15.56
CA GLU A 74 7.71 2.21 16.17
C GLU A 74 6.94 1.27 15.23
N PRO A 75 7.17 -0.06 15.31
CA PRO A 75 6.39 -1.06 14.58
C PRO A 75 5.00 -1.24 15.22
N ALA A 76 4.16 -2.08 14.63
CA ALA A 76 2.85 -2.39 15.20
C ALA A 76 2.97 -3.11 16.55
N LEU A 77 2.25 -2.57 17.54
CA LEU A 77 2.24 -3.00 18.92
C LEU A 77 1.18 -4.10 19.17
N GLY A 78 1.53 -5.11 19.95
CA GLY A 78 0.61 -6.17 20.38
C GLY A 78 0.39 -7.28 19.36
N ILE A 79 1.37 -7.56 18.48
CA ILE A 79 1.24 -8.59 17.43
C ILE A 79 0.96 -9.99 17.99
N ASN A 80 1.35 -10.26 19.24
CA ASN A 80 1.05 -11.49 19.97
C ASN A 80 -0.45 -11.70 20.27
N PHE A 81 -1.22 -10.64 20.51
CA PHE A 81 -2.63 -10.73 20.90
C PHE A 81 -3.53 -11.37 19.83
N ALA A 82 -3.22 -11.13 18.55
CA ALA A 82 -3.99 -11.67 17.43
C ALA A 82 -3.61 -13.12 17.07
N ARG A 83 -2.46 -13.63 17.56
CA ARG A 83 -1.83 -14.88 17.07
C ARG A 83 -2.76 -16.08 17.10
N ASP A 84 -3.36 -16.36 18.26
CA ASP A 84 -4.22 -17.53 18.47
C ASP A 84 -5.71 -17.24 18.17
N GLY A 85 -6.03 -16.01 17.72
CA GLY A 85 -7.39 -15.57 17.37
C GLY A 85 -7.77 -15.75 15.90
N MET A 86 -6.84 -16.19 15.04
CA MET A 86 -7.02 -16.33 13.59
C MET A 86 -6.17 -17.49 13.03
N GLU A 87 -6.28 -17.80 11.74
CA GLU A 87 -5.37 -18.77 11.12
C GLU A 87 -3.94 -18.19 11.05
N GLU A 88 -2.93 -18.99 11.41
CA GLU A 88 -1.51 -18.62 11.42
C GLU A 88 -1.06 -17.92 10.12
N LYS A 89 -1.48 -18.44 8.95
CA LYS A 89 -1.17 -17.86 7.63
C LYS A 89 -1.64 -16.40 7.49
N ASP A 90 -2.77 -16.06 8.11
CA ASP A 90 -3.43 -14.76 8.02
C ASP A 90 -2.86 -13.82 9.10
N TRP A 91 -2.46 -14.36 10.26
CA TRP A 91 -1.67 -13.64 11.26
C TRP A 91 -0.29 -13.24 10.71
N LEU A 92 0.45 -14.17 10.10
CA LEU A 92 1.73 -13.89 9.45
C LEU A 92 1.58 -12.85 8.33
N ALA A 93 0.47 -12.90 7.58
CA ALA A 93 0.16 -11.90 6.57
C ALA A 93 -0.17 -10.52 7.17
N LEU A 94 -0.88 -10.44 8.30
CA LEU A 94 -1.14 -9.21 9.04
C LEU A 94 0.16 -8.58 9.54
N VAL A 95 1.01 -9.36 10.22
CA VAL A 95 2.33 -8.90 10.70
C VAL A 95 3.21 -8.44 9.52
N ALA A 96 3.16 -9.13 8.38
CA ALA A 96 3.89 -8.73 7.18
C ALA A 96 3.47 -7.37 6.63
N VAL A 97 2.16 -7.04 6.59
CA VAL A 97 1.68 -5.71 6.15
C VAL A 97 2.16 -4.60 7.09
N HIS A 98 2.06 -4.81 8.41
CA HIS A 98 2.57 -3.84 9.38
C HIS A 98 4.10 -3.70 9.32
N SER A 99 4.83 -4.78 9.03
CA SER A 99 6.28 -4.76 8.82
C SER A 99 6.67 -3.97 7.57
N ASP A 100 5.95 -4.14 6.46
CA ASP A 100 6.15 -3.38 5.22
C ASP A 100 5.93 -1.87 5.45
N ALA A 101 4.88 -1.50 6.18
CA ALA A 101 4.60 -0.10 6.54
C ALA A 101 5.68 0.50 7.46
N TRP A 102 6.10 -0.23 8.49
CA TRP A 102 7.14 0.21 9.42
C TRP A 102 8.48 0.45 8.73
N LEU A 103 8.91 -0.47 7.86
CA LEU A 103 10.16 -0.34 7.10
C LEU A 103 10.15 0.91 6.19
N LEU A 104 8.99 1.23 5.59
CA LEU A 104 8.84 2.45 4.80
C LEU A 104 8.96 3.70 5.69
N ALA A 105 8.34 3.70 6.87
CA ALA A 105 8.42 4.80 7.83
C ALA A 105 9.87 5.03 8.32
N VAL A 106 10.60 3.97 8.69
CA VAL A 106 12.02 4.05 9.10
C VAL A 106 12.89 4.60 7.96
N ALA A 107 12.71 4.11 6.73
CA ALA A 107 13.47 4.60 5.58
C ALA A 107 13.20 6.09 5.28
N PHE A 108 11.96 6.54 5.40
CA PHE A 108 11.61 7.95 5.14
C PHE A 108 11.94 8.88 6.32
N TYR A 109 11.95 8.37 7.55
CA TYR A 109 12.52 9.06 8.70
C TYR A 109 14.02 9.35 8.48
N PHE A 110 14.81 8.36 8.07
CA PHE A 110 16.22 8.59 7.72
C PHE A 110 16.37 9.54 6.53
N ALA A 111 15.54 9.44 5.50
CA ALA A 111 15.55 10.39 4.38
C ALA A 111 15.31 11.84 4.84
N ALA A 112 14.38 12.07 5.78
CA ALA A 112 14.14 13.38 6.37
C ALA A 112 15.33 13.85 7.25
N ARG A 113 15.80 13.00 8.18
CA ARG A 113 16.97 13.26 9.05
C ARG A 113 18.25 13.55 8.26
N PHE A 114 18.37 13.05 7.03
CA PHE A 114 19.53 13.23 6.15
C PHE A 114 19.31 14.33 5.10
N GLY A 115 18.18 15.04 5.13
CA GLY A 115 17.91 16.20 4.26
C GLY A 115 17.67 15.85 2.79
N PHE A 116 17.10 14.68 2.49
CA PHE A 116 16.85 14.25 1.12
C PHE A 116 15.87 15.19 0.41
N ASP A 117 16.27 15.71 -0.75
CA ASP A 117 15.39 16.41 -1.67
C ASP A 117 14.33 15.49 -2.32
N LYS A 118 13.48 16.07 -3.16
CA LYS A 118 12.41 15.34 -3.86
C LYS A 118 12.95 14.21 -4.75
N GLU A 119 14.07 14.43 -5.43
CA GLU A 119 14.69 13.49 -6.36
C GLU A 119 15.37 12.33 -5.61
N ALA A 120 16.00 12.60 -4.47
CA ALA A 120 16.57 11.62 -3.55
C ALA A 120 15.48 10.75 -2.89
N ARG A 121 14.38 11.35 -2.40
CA ARG A 121 13.22 10.61 -1.88
C ARG A 121 12.59 9.71 -2.95
N ARG A 122 12.40 10.23 -4.17
CA ARG A 122 11.93 9.44 -5.33
C ARG A 122 12.88 8.30 -5.69
N ARG A 123 14.20 8.53 -5.61
CA ARG A 123 15.23 7.50 -5.87
C ARG A 123 15.18 6.38 -4.82
N LEU A 124 15.04 6.73 -3.54
CA LEU A 124 14.85 5.77 -2.44
C LEU A 124 13.58 4.94 -2.65
N PHE A 125 12.43 5.59 -2.90
CA PHE A 125 11.16 4.90 -3.16
C PHE A 125 11.26 3.91 -4.32
N ASN A 126 11.85 4.33 -5.44
CA ASN A 126 12.04 3.46 -6.60
C ASN A 126 12.92 2.23 -6.29
N MET A 127 13.91 2.34 -5.40
CA MET A 127 14.72 1.19 -4.99
C MET A 127 13.95 0.23 -4.07
N ILE A 128 13.20 0.77 -3.11
CA ILE A 128 12.28 0.01 -2.24
C ILE A 128 11.26 -0.77 -3.08
N ASN A 129 10.54 -0.09 -3.98
CA ASN A 129 9.47 -0.65 -4.81
C ASN A 129 9.97 -1.54 -5.98
N ASN A 130 11.29 -1.77 -6.10
CA ASN A 130 11.85 -2.79 -6.99
C ASN A 130 12.00 -4.16 -6.30
N LEU A 131 11.73 -4.25 -4.99
CA LEU A 131 11.64 -5.50 -4.24
C LEU A 131 10.16 -5.86 -4.05
N PRO A 132 9.80 -7.15 -4.01
CA PRO A 132 8.47 -7.54 -3.54
C PRO A 132 8.32 -7.14 -2.07
N THR A 133 7.10 -6.86 -1.63
CA THR A 133 6.84 -6.59 -0.20
C THR A 133 7.04 -7.86 0.65
N ILE A 134 7.15 -7.72 1.97
CA ILE A 134 7.18 -8.87 2.89
C ILE A 134 5.86 -9.65 2.75
N TYR A 135 4.72 -8.98 2.72
CA TYR A 135 3.42 -9.60 2.46
C TYR A 135 3.40 -10.39 1.14
N GLU A 136 3.98 -9.86 0.06
CA GLU A 136 4.06 -10.58 -1.23
C GLU A 136 4.97 -11.81 -1.21
N VAL A 137 5.96 -11.84 -0.31
CA VAL A 137 6.83 -13.01 -0.07
C VAL A 137 6.09 -14.06 0.76
N VAL A 138 5.51 -13.66 1.90
CA VAL A 138 4.78 -14.54 2.84
C VAL A 138 3.56 -15.18 2.16
N THR A 139 2.74 -14.39 1.45
CA THR A 139 1.59 -14.91 0.67
C THR A 139 1.98 -15.58 -0.65
N GLY A 140 3.27 -15.58 -1.02
CA GLY A 140 3.78 -16.14 -2.26
C GLY A 140 3.31 -15.44 -3.55
N THR A 141 2.61 -14.30 -3.45
CA THR A 141 2.03 -13.59 -4.60
C THR A 141 3.09 -12.97 -5.53
N ALA A 142 4.30 -12.67 -5.03
CA ALA A 142 5.45 -12.23 -5.84
C ALA A 142 5.79 -13.19 -7.01
N LYS A 143 5.50 -14.49 -6.86
CA LYS A 143 5.74 -15.53 -7.88
C LYS A 143 4.72 -15.51 -9.02
N LYS A 144 3.64 -14.71 -8.93
CA LYS A 144 2.63 -14.53 -9.99
C LYS A 144 3.04 -13.42 -10.97
N GLN A 145 3.33 -12.21 -10.47
CA GLN A 145 3.65 -11.04 -11.30
C GLN A 145 4.87 -11.24 -12.21
N SER A 146 5.88 -11.99 -11.73
CA SER A 146 7.08 -12.34 -12.50
C SER A 146 6.82 -13.28 -13.68
N LYS A 147 5.65 -13.93 -13.74
CA LYS A 147 5.29 -14.89 -14.80
C LYS A 147 4.56 -14.26 -16.00
N GLU A 148 4.06 -13.04 -15.88
CA GLU A 148 3.26 -12.38 -16.93
C GLU A 148 4.09 -11.52 -17.90
N LYS A 149 5.38 -11.29 -17.60
CA LYS A 149 6.28 -10.46 -18.42
C LYS A 149 7.27 -11.27 -19.27
N THR A 150 6.76 -12.12 -20.17
CA THR A 150 7.57 -12.74 -21.23
C THR A 150 6.92 -12.58 -22.63
N PRO A 151 7.57 -11.87 -23.58
CA PRO A 151 7.10 -11.81 -24.97
C PRO A 151 7.48 -13.11 -25.70
N ASN A 152 6.48 -13.96 -25.96
CA ASN A 152 6.71 -15.31 -26.45
C ASN A 152 7.10 -15.35 -27.94
N SER A 153 8.29 -15.84 -28.27
CA SER A 153 8.76 -16.03 -29.65
C SER A 153 8.39 -17.42 -30.19
N SER A 154 8.11 -17.51 -31.48
CA SER A 154 7.38 -18.64 -32.07
C SER A 154 8.23 -19.87 -32.39
N SER A 155 7.73 -21.06 -32.04
CA SER A 155 7.95 -22.27 -32.85
C SER A 155 6.64 -23.10 -32.95
N LYS A 156 6.47 -23.84 -34.04
CA LYS A 156 5.21 -24.55 -34.38
C LYS A 156 5.34 -26.06 -34.17
N SER A 157 4.30 -26.68 -33.63
CA SER A 157 3.98 -28.10 -33.88
C SER A 157 2.45 -28.30 -33.87
N ASN A 158 1.97 -29.46 -34.31
CA ASN A 158 0.63 -29.60 -34.89
C ASN A 158 -0.32 -30.54 -34.11
N LYS A 159 -1.59 -30.11 -34.03
CA LYS A 159 -2.80 -30.93 -34.21
C LYS A 159 -3.05 -32.15 -33.30
N SER A 160 -4.10 -32.04 -32.48
CA SER A 160 -5.22 -33.02 -32.47
C SER A 160 -6.52 -32.34 -31.96
N ASN A 161 -7.66 -33.04 -32.01
CA ASN A 161 -9.00 -32.42 -31.94
C ASN A 161 -10.03 -33.32 -31.23
N SER A 162 -10.79 -32.76 -30.28
CA SER A 162 -12.03 -33.32 -29.75
C SER A 162 -12.92 -32.23 -29.11
N LYS A 163 -14.24 -32.40 -29.16
CA LYS A 163 -15.25 -31.48 -28.60
C LYS A 163 -16.03 -32.13 -27.44
N ALA A 164 -16.14 -31.44 -26.31
CA ALA A 164 -17.30 -31.39 -25.41
C ALA A 164 -17.12 -30.13 -24.54
N SER A 165 -18.04 -29.16 -24.39
CA SER A 165 -19.50 -29.15 -24.22
C SER A 165 -19.94 -29.36 -22.77
N ARG A 166 -20.89 -28.51 -22.31
CA ARG A 166 -21.35 -28.28 -20.92
C ARG A 166 -20.35 -27.49 -20.05
N GLN A 167 -20.77 -26.61 -19.14
CA GLN A 167 -22.09 -26.00 -18.95
C GLN A 167 -21.88 -24.58 -18.38
N ALA A 168 -22.75 -23.62 -18.72
CA ALA A 168 -22.70 -22.28 -18.15
C ALA A 168 -23.75 -22.15 -17.04
N GLU A 169 -23.31 -21.94 -15.80
CA GLU A 169 -24.20 -21.63 -14.69
C GLU A 169 -24.38 -20.12 -14.56
N SER A 170 -25.63 -19.69 -14.55
CA SER A 170 -26.03 -18.30 -14.36
C SER A 170 -26.48 -18.06 -12.92
N TYR A 171 -25.79 -17.21 -12.17
CA TYR A 171 -26.40 -16.54 -11.03
C TYR A 171 -26.05 -15.05 -10.97
N THR A 172 -27.07 -14.23 -11.23
CA THR A 172 -27.09 -12.80 -10.94
C THR A 172 -27.22 -12.56 -9.45
N LYS A 173 -26.52 -11.57 -8.89
CA LYS A 173 -26.87 -10.99 -7.59
C LYS A 173 -26.71 -9.47 -7.62
N SER A 174 -27.81 -8.77 -7.36
CA SER A 174 -27.87 -7.29 -7.37
C SER A 174 -27.59 -6.70 -5.99
N SER A 175 -27.08 -5.47 -5.98
CA SER A 175 -26.88 -4.65 -4.78
C SER A 175 -28.20 -4.09 -4.23
N ARG A 176 -28.27 -3.81 -2.92
CA ARG A 176 -28.99 -2.63 -2.39
C ARG A 176 -28.61 -2.29 -0.94
N MET A 177 -28.60 -0.99 -0.66
CA MET A 177 -28.68 -0.38 0.68
C MET A 177 -30.16 -0.04 1.02
N PRO A 178 -30.43 0.31 2.29
CA PRO A 178 -31.38 1.37 2.66
C PRO A 178 -30.71 2.56 3.37
N LEU A 179 -31.46 3.65 3.56
CA LEU A 179 -31.07 4.91 4.21
C LEU A 179 -32.19 5.34 5.23
N PRO A 180 -32.19 6.51 5.90
CA PRO A 180 -32.07 6.61 7.36
C PRO A 180 -33.28 7.24 8.09
N LYS A 181 -33.13 7.54 9.39
CA LYS A 181 -33.76 8.58 10.26
C LYS A 181 -32.94 8.63 11.58
N GLU A 182 -32.55 9.77 12.17
CA GLU A 182 -33.34 10.83 12.86
C GLU A 182 -34.14 10.25 14.06
N GLU A 183 -34.26 10.85 15.26
CA GLU A 183 -34.05 12.21 15.83
C GLU A 183 -33.33 12.07 17.24
N GLU A 184 -32.63 12.97 17.99
CA GLU A 184 -32.12 14.39 17.96
C GLU A 184 -31.20 14.70 19.21
N SER A 185 -30.45 15.84 19.27
CA SER A 185 -29.63 16.47 20.40
C SER A 185 -28.23 15.90 20.80
N GLY A 186 -27.20 16.69 21.19
CA GLY A 186 -26.98 18.17 21.16
C GLY A 186 -25.66 18.65 21.83
N GLU A 187 -25.09 19.80 21.38
CA GLU A 187 -23.99 20.64 21.94
C GLU A 187 -22.60 19.96 22.18
N GLU A 188 -21.60 20.07 21.27
CA GLU A 188 -20.63 21.17 21.03
C GLU A 188 -19.49 21.35 22.09
N ASP A 189 -18.27 20.84 21.80
CA ASP A 189 -17.04 21.63 21.51
C ASP A 189 -15.79 20.71 21.31
N GLY A 190 -14.81 21.11 20.50
CA GLY A 190 -13.39 20.76 20.71
C GLY A 190 -12.62 19.87 19.71
N GLU A 191 -13.24 19.16 18.77
CA GLU A 191 -12.52 18.23 17.88
C GLU A 191 -11.98 18.91 16.61
N GLN A 192 -10.66 19.08 16.51
CA GLN A 192 -9.95 19.48 15.29
C GLN A 192 -9.28 18.25 14.65
N GLU A 193 -10.04 17.51 13.84
CA GLU A 193 -9.53 16.39 13.03
C GLU A 193 -9.42 16.77 11.54
N ASP A 194 -8.23 16.56 10.98
CA ASP A 194 -7.95 16.03 9.63
C ASP A 194 -8.76 16.52 8.40
N GLU A 195 -8.38 17.70 7.84
CA GLU A 195 -8.80 18.13 6.48
C GLU A 195 -7.68 18.14 5.40
N GLU A 196 -6.43 17.75 5.70
CA GLU A 196 -5.33 17.86 4.71
C GLU A 196 -5.15 16.65 3.75
N GLU A 197 -5.89 15.53 3.89
CA GLU A 197 -5.70 14.35 3.00
C GLU A 197 -6.54 14.34 1.69
N HIS A 198 -7.15 15.46 1.29
CA HIS A 198 -7.94 15.54 0.03
C HIS A 198 -7.37 16.54 -1.01
N GLY A 199 -6.25 17.21 -0.71
CA GLY A 199 -5.77 18.40 -1.42
C GLY A 199 -5.14 18.28 -2.82
N THR A 200 -5.27 17.16 -3.55
CA THR A 200 -4.51 16.96 -4.82
C THR A 200 -5.28 16.45 -6.05
N THR A 201 -6.59 16.20 -5.97
CA THR A 201 -7.37 15.76 -7.15
C THR A 201 -7.64 16.93 -8.11
N LEU A 202 -6.82 17.02 -9.16
CA LEU A 202 -6.87 18.06 -10.20
C LEU A 202 -7.88 17.72 -11.31
N CYS A 203 -8.75 18.67 -11.64
CA CYS A 203 -9.73 18.52 -12.72
C CYS A 203 -9.04 18.35 -14.09
N GLY A 204 -9.33 17.24 -14.76
CA GLY A 204 -8.68 16.84 -16.00
C GLY A 204 -8.84 17.80 -17.18
N ALA A 205 -9.79 18.75 -17.11
CA ALA A 205 -10.08 19.74 -18.14
C ALA A 205 -9.70 21.19 -17.77
N CYS A 206 -9.56 21.54 -16.49
CA CYS A 206 -9.24 22.92 -16.07
C CYS A 206 -8.07 23.07 -15.09
N GLY A 207 -7.52 21.98 -14.56
CA GLY A 207 -6.32 22.01 -13.69
C GLY A 207 -6.52 22.60 -12.29
N ASN A 208 -7.78 22.84 -11.86
CA ASN A 208 -8.07 23.28 -10.50
C ASN A 208 -8.32 22.07 -9.57
N ASN A 209 -8.06 22.27 -8.27
CA ASN A 209 -8.30 21.30 -7.20
C ASN A 209 -9.79 21.06 -6.91
N TYR A 210 -10.05 20.03 -6.09
CA TYR A 210 -11.33 19.78 -5.41
C TYR A 210 -11.79 20.99 -4.57
N ALA A 211 -13.10 21.17 -4.50
CA ALA A 211 -13.80 22.09 -3.60
C ALA A 211 -15.11 21.42 -3.18
N SER A 212 -15.51 21.59 -1.91
CA SER A 212 -16.56 20.81 -1.24
C SER A 212 -17.87 20.68 -2.03
N ASP A 213 -18.32 21.77 -2.62
CA ASP A 213 -19.68 21.90 -3.17
C ASP A 213 -19.75 21.63 -4.69
N GLU A 214 -18.65 21.21 -5.32
CA GLU A 214 -18.63 20.96 -6.77
C GLU A 214 -18.98 19.51 -7.13
N PHE A 215 -19.84 19.34 -8.14
CA PHE A 215 -20.12 18.01 -8.70
C PHE A 215 -18.98 17.54 -9.61
N TRP A 216 -18.45 16.34 -9.36
CA TRP A 216 -17.38 15.69 -10.13
C TRP A 216 -17.81 14.37 -10.79
N ILE A 217 -17.13 14.00 -11.87
CA ILE A 217 -17.33 12.72 -12.59
C ILE A 217 -15.99 12.15 -13.10
N CYS A 218 -15.81 10.83 -12.97
CA CYS A 218 -14.62 10.09 -13.43
C CYS A 218 -14.87 9.41 -14.79
N CYS A 219 -13.86 9.38 -15.66
CA CYS A 219 -13.93 8.82 -17.02
C CYS A 219 -13.51 7.34 -17.09
N ASP A 220 -14.39 6.44 -17.52
CA ASP A 220 -14.17 4.98 -17.66
C ASP A 220 -13.11 4.56 -18.73
N VAL A 221 -12.34 5.51 -19.27
CA VAL A 221 -11.35 5.28 -20.34
C VAL A 221 -9.97 5.83 -19.98
N CYS A 222 -9.88 6.79 -19.07
CA CYS A 222 -8.60 7.39 -18.65
C CYS A 222 -8.50 7.66 -17.15
N GLU A 223 -9.53 7.30 -16.37
CA GLU A 223 -9.56 7.36 -14.89
C GLU A 223 -9.30 8.76 -14.29
N ARG A 224 -9.32 9.80 -15.13
CA ARG A 224 -9.25 11.21 -14.72
C ARG A 224 -10.61 11.71 -14.25
N TRP A 225 -10.56 12.51 -13.20
CA TRP A 225 -11.70 13.20 -12.60
C TRP A 225 -11.92 14.58 -13.23
N PHE A 226 -13.18 15.00 -13.37
CA PHE A 226 -13.56 16.27 -13.98
C PHE A 226 -14.73 16.92 -13.22
N HIS A 227 -14.70 18.25 -12.98
CA HIS A 227 -15.91 18.98 -12.61
C HIS A 227 -16.97 18.80 -13.70
N GLY A 228 -18.21 18.46 -13.34
CA GLY A 228 -19.32 18.29 -14.29
C GLY A 228 -19.56 19.53 -15.15
N LYS A 229 -19.35 20.73 -14.60
CA LYS A 229 -19.41 22.01 -15.34
C LYS A 229 -18.39 22.09 -16.48
N CYS A 230 -17.17 21.59 -16.27
CA CYS A 230 -16.10 21.60 -17.27
C CYS A 230 -16.36 20.63 -18.44
N VAL A 231 -17.17 19.59 -18.22
CA VAL A 231 -17.51 18.56 -19.21
C VAL A 231 -18.98 18.55 -19.65
N ARG A 232 -19.77 19.52 -19.19
CA ARG A 232 -21.20 19.69 -19.50
C ARG A 232 -22.08 18.49 -19.10
N ILE A 233 -21.78 17.92 -17.93
CA ILE A 233 -22.59 16.91 -17.24
C ILE A 233 -23.14 17.52 -15.94
N THR A 234 -24.43 17.34 -15.69
CA THR A 234 -25.11 17.69 -14.42
C THR A 234 -25.33 16.43 -13.58
N PRO A 235 -25.53 16.53 -12.25
CA PRO A 235 -25.79 15.37 -11.39
C PRO A 235 -26.92 14.46 -11.90
N ALA A 236 -28.10 15.04 -12.17
CA ALA A 236 -29.26 14.31 -12.71
C ALA A 236 -29.00 13.64 -14.09
N ARG A 237 -28.03 14.15 -14.86
CA ARG A 237 -27.58 13.50 -16.10
C ARG A 237 -26.64 12.33 -15.81
N ALA A 238 -25.78 12.45 -14.80
CA ALA A 238 -24.81 11.42 -14.41
C ALA A 238 -25.48 10.17 -13.82
N GLU A 239 -26.56 10.32 -13.05
CA GLU A 239 -27.43 9.22 -12.56
C GLU A 239 -27.85 8.23 -13.67
N HIS A 240 -27.97 8.73 -14.90
CA HIS A 240 -28.44 7.99 -16.07
C HIS A 240 -27.30 7.50 -16.98
N ILE A 241 -26.03 7.80 -16.65
CA ILE A 241 -24.86 7.40 -17.43
C ILE A 241 -24.24 6.13 -16.83
N LYS A 242 -24.37 5.00 -17.55
CA LYS A 242 -23.74 3.72 -17.15
C LYS A 242 -22.23 3.63 -17.39
N GLN A 243 -21.73 4.43 -18.33
CA GLN A 243 -20.30 4.58 -18.65
C GLN A 243 -20.10 5.99 -19.20
N TYR A 244 -19.29 6.80 -18.53
CA TYR A 244 -18.94 8.15 -18.92
C TYR A 244 -17.58 8.18 -19.66
N LYS A 245 -17.53 8.96 -20.74
CA LYS A 245 -16.30 9.22 -21.50
C LYS A 245 -16.11 10.72 -21.60
N CYS A 246 -14.94 11.20 -21.18
CA CYS A 246 -14.59 12.61 -21.30
C CYS A 246 -14.53 13.05 -22.78
N PRO A 247 -14.53 14.35 -23.08
CA PRO A 247 -14.42 14.85 -24.45
C PRO A 247 -13.22 14.29 -25.20
N ASP A 248 -12.06 14.16 -24.54
CA ASP A 248 -10.82 13.65 -25.13
C ASP A 248 -10.96 12.16 -25.53
N CYS A 249 -11.48 11.33 -24.61
CA CYS A 249 -11.72 9.90 -24.86
C CYS A 249 -12.91 9.63 -25.79
N SER A 250 -13.81 10.61 -25.98
CA SER A 250 -14.92 10.54 -26.93
C SER A 250 -14.50 10.94 -28.35
N THR A 251 -13.51 11.81 -28.48
CA THR A 251 -12.97 12.26 -29.78
C THR A 251 -11.84 11.35 -30.28
N ASN A 252 -10.97 10.85 -29.40
CA ASN A 252 -9.86 9.97 -29.77
C ASN A 252 -10.31 8.53 -30.11
N LYS A 253 -10.61 8.30 -31.39
CA LYS A 253 -10.62 6.96 -31.99
C LYS A 253 -9.18 6.43 -32.16
N ARG A 254 -8.53 6.13 -31.03
CA ARG A 254 -7.25 5.39 -30.78
C ARG A 254 -6.31 6.18 -29.88
N ALA A 255 -6.08 5.67 -28.67
CA ALA A 255 -4.80 5.71 -27.98
C ALA A 255 -4.74 4.58 -26.93
N ARG A 256 -4.38 3.36 -27.38
CA ARG A 256 -3.72 2.38 -26.52
C ARG A 256 -2.24 2.51 -26.82
N VAL A 257 -1.45 2.92 -25.84
CA VAL A 257 0.01 2.87 -25.78
C VAL A 257 0.35 2.45 -24.35
#